data_AF-A0A835TR77-F1
#
_entry.id   AF-A0A835TR77-F1
#
_cell.length_a   1.000
_cell.length_b   1.000
_cell.length_c   1.000
_cell.angle_alpha   90.00
_cell.angle_beta   90.00
_cell.angle_gamma   90.00
#
_symmetry.space_group_name_H-M   'P 1'
#
loop_
_entity.id
_entity.type
_entity.pdbx_description
1 polymer ?
#
loop_
_entity_poly.entity_id
_entity_poly.type
_entity_poly.pdbx_seq_one_letter_code
_entity_poly.pdbx_strand_id
1 'polypeptide(L)'
;MQGIFLETAPERFTLEEAAQRCRALGAELASPGQLYAAWNAGLDACNPGWLADGSVRYPIVTPRERCGGALPGVKTIFLFRNQTGFPDAQSRYDAYCFRGKEGHPQMLPSRDQWEAREASGRDACPRWVCWVQQSRGVLQGRVCVGIPECSLSRAALSGRSRG
;
A
#
# COMPACT_ATOMS: atom_id res chain seq x y z
N MET A 1 9.13 8.86 -7.83
CA MET A 1 7.96 8.04 -8.21
C MET A 1 7.66 7.08 -7.05
N GLN A 2 6.39 6.91 -6.68
CA GLN A 2 5.94 6.12 -5.52
C GLN A 2 5.01 5.00 -6.03
N GLY A 3 5.06 3.81 -5.43
CA GLY A 3 4.27 2.65 -5.86
C GLY A 3 5.09 1.37 -6.01
N ILE A 4 4.48 0.35 -6.63
CA ILE A 4 5.15 -0.90 -6.99
C ILE A 4 5.90 -0.75 -8.31
N PHE A 5 7.07 -1.38 -8.37
CA PHE A 5 7.81 -1.65 -9.58
C PHE A 5 8.32 -3.10 -9.55
N LEU A 6 8.51 -3.69 -10.73
CA LEU A 6 9.08 -5.02 -10.90
C LEU A 6 10.58 -4.89 -11.17
N GLU A 7 11.39 -5.58 -10.40
CA GLU A 7 12.82 -5.75 -10.60
C GLU A 7 13.08 -7.15 -11.18
N THR A 8 13.81 -7.22 -12.29
CA THR A 8 14.13 -8.47 -13.00
C THR A 8 15.64 -8.64 -13.17
N ALA A 9 16.10 -9.88 -13.25
CA ALA A 9 17.50 -10.21 -13.51
C ALA A 9 17.63 -11.52 -14.32
N PRO A 10 18.70 -11.74 -15.09
CA PRO A 10 18.89 -12.97 -15.86
C PRO A 10 18.85 -14.24 -14.99
N GLU A 11 19.56 -14.23 -13.87
CA GLU A 11 19.59 -15.30 -12.86
C GLU A 11 18.39 -15.25 -11.88
N ARG A 12 17.54 -14.22 -12.00
CA ARG A 12 16.46 -13.90 -11.05
C ARG A 12 16.99 -13.84 -9.59
N PHE A 13 16.09 -13.89 -8.61
CA PHE A 13 16.43 -13.78 -7.20
C PHE A 13 15.82 -14.92 -6.38
N THR A 14 16.53 -15.39 -5.36
CA THR A 14 15.93 -16.09 -4.20
C THR A 14 15.09 -15.10 -3.37
N LEU A 15 14.27 -15.58 -2.44
CA LEU A 15 13.46 -14.70 -1.58
C LEU A 15 14.33 -13.71 -0.79
N GLU A 16 15.49 -14.16 -0.31
CA GLU A 16 16.42 -13.29 0.43
C GLU A 16 17.14 -12.30 -0.50
N GLU A 17 17.65 -12.76 -1.65
CA GLU A 17 18.25 -11.88 -2.67
C GLU A 17 17.27 -10.80 -3.13
N ALA A 18 15.99 -11.14 -3.31
CA ALA A 18 14.92 -10.21 -3.69
C ALA A 18 14.71 -9.13 -2.61
N ALA A 19 14.67 -9.54 -1.33
CA ALA A 19 14.55 -8.63 -0.19
C ALA A 19 15.78 -7.72 -0.02
N GLN A 20 16.98 -8.23 -0.30
CA GLN A 20 18.21 -7.42 -0.33
C GLN A 20 18.19 -6.44 -1.52
N ARG A 21 17.75 -6.89 -2.70
CA ARG A 21 17.71 -6.09 -3.93
C ARG A 21 16.73 -4.92 -3.82
N CYS A 22 15.51 -5.14 -3.31
CA CYS A 22 14.57 -4.03 -3.07
C CYS A 22 15.15 -3.02 -2.06
N ARG A 23 15.77 -3.48 -0.96
CA ARG A 23 16.41 -2.60 0.03
C ARG A 23 17.54 -1.76 -0.57
N ALA A 24 18.38 -2.35 -1.41
CA ALA A 24 19.44 -1.63 -2.14
C ALA A 24 18.90 -0.53 -3.08
N LEU A 25 17.63 -0.63 -3.50
CA LEU A 25 16.93 0.37 -4.30
C LEU A 25 16.13 1.38 -3.44
N GLY A 26 16.27 1.39 -2.12
CA GLY A 26 15.47 2.25 -1.24
C GLY A 26 13.98 1.92 -1.33
N ALA A 27 13.66 0.63 -1.33
CA ALA A 27 12.33 0.06 -1.36
C ALA A 27 12.29 -1.20 -0.47
N GLU A 28 11.12 -1.77 -0.25
CA GLU A 28 10.97 -3.07 0.42
C GLU A 28 10.25 -4.04 -0.52
N LEU A 29 10.25 -5.35 -0.21
CA LEU A 29 9.41 -6.30 -0.95
C LEU A 29 7.95 -5.87 -0.81
N ALA A 30 7.22 -5.86 -1.93
CA ALA A 30 5.83 -5.48 -1.93
C ALA A 30 4.98 -6.46 -1.10
N SER A 31 3.99 -5.92 -0.40
CA SER A 31 3.00 -6.74 0.29
C SER A 31 1.93 -7.26 -0.68
N PRO A 32 1.23 -8.35 -0.32
CA PRO A 32 0.12 -8.89 -1.13
C PRO A 32 -0.95 -7.85 -1.46
N GLY A 33 -1.33 -7.03 -0.45
CA GLY A 33 -2.31 -5.97 -0.61
C GLY A 33 -1.83 -4.82 -1.49
N GLN A 34 -0.54 -4.47 -1.42
CA GLN A 34 0.04 -3.47 -2.32
C GLN A 34 0.04 -3.96 -3.78
N LEU A 35 0.37 -5.24 -4.03
CA LEU A 35 0.32 -5.82 -5.38
C LEU A 35 -1.12 -5.83 -5.92
N TYR A 36 -2.09 -6.19 -5.09
CA TYR A 36 -3.50 -6.18 -5.47
C TYR A 36 -4.02 -4.76 -5.77
N ALA A 37 -3.62 -3.77 -4.97
CA ALA A 37 -3.96 -2.36 -5.20
C ALA A 37 -3.33 -1.84 -6.51
N ALA A 38 -2.07 -2.19 -6.80
CA ALA A 38 -1.40 -1.82 -8.04
C ALA A 38 -2.05 -2.50 -9.26
N TRP A 39 -2.41 -3.78 -9.17
CA TRP A 39 -3.16 -4.51 -10.20
C TRP A 39 -4.51 -3.84 -10.50
N ASN A 40 -5.26 -3.49 -9.46
CA ASN A 40 -6.54 -2.78 -9.59
C ASN A 40 -6.37 -1.35 -10.17
N ALA A 41 -5.17 -0.77 -10.09
CA ALA A 41 -4.80 0.48 -10.75
C ALA A 41 -4.22 0.29 -12.17
N GLY A 42 -4.19 -0.94 -12.70
CA GLY A 42 -3.75 -1.25 -14.06
C GLY A 42 -2.35 -1.86 -14.20
N LEU A 43 -1.68 -2.26 -13.11
CA LEU A 43 -0.39 -2.98 -13.20
C LEU A 43 -0.58 -4.37 -13.80
N ASP A 44 -0.02 -4.59 -15.00
CA ASP A 44 -0.12 -5.84 -15.77
C ASP A 44 1.27 -6.40 -16.07
N ALA A 45 1.68 -7.47 -15.40
CA ALA A 45 3.01 -8.05 -15.50
C ALA A 45 2.97 -9.58 -15.57
N CYS A 46 3.65 -10.14 -16.58
CA CYS A 46 3.68 -11.58 -16.87
C CYS A 46 4.79 -12.33 -16.10
N ASN A 47 5.34 -11.71 -15.07
CA ASN A 47 6.55 -12.15 -14.39
C ASN A 47 6.23 -12.59 -12.96
N PRO A 48 6.29 -13.89 -12.64
CA PRO A 48 6.18 -14.37 -11.27
C PRO A 48 7.32 -13.79 -10.44
N GLY A 49 6.97 -13.07 -9.37
CA GLY A 49 7.95 -12.42 -8.51
C GLY A 49 7.61 -12.55 -7.02
N TRP A 50 8.66 -12.50 -6.21
CA TRP A 50 8.59 -12.57 -4.75
C TRP A 50 7.84 -11.38 -4.14
N LEU A 51 7.17 -11.66 -3.01
CA LEU A 51 6.49 -10.72 -2.14
C LEU A 51 6.93 -10.91 -0.68
N ALA A 52 6.62 -9.92 0.16
CA ALA A 52 7.02 -9.90 1.57
C ALA A 52 6.41 -11.04 2.44
N ASP A 53 5.35 -11.71 1.98
CA ASP A 53 4.76 -12.89 2.63
C ASP A 53 5.45 -14.22 2.25
N GLY A 54 6.54 -14.17 1.47
CA GLY A 54 7.21 -15.35 0.93
C GLY A 54 6.41 -16.06 -0.16
N SER A 55 5.34 -15.45 -0.67
CA SER A 55 4.65 -15.96 -1.85
C SER A 55 5.27 -15.43 -3.14
N VAL A 56 5.00 -16.14 -4.24
CA VAL A 56 5.34 -15.69 -5.59
C VAL A 56 4.05 -15.41 -6.34
N ARG A 57 3.86 -14.18 -6.79
CA ARG A 57 2.64 -13.74 -7.48
C ARG A 57 2.95 -12.94 -8.73
N TYR A 58 1.94 -12.78 -9.60
CA TYR A 58 2.02 -11.88 -10.75
C TYR A 58 0.62 -11.33 -11.12
N PRO A 59 0.49 -10.02 -11.41
CA PRO A 59 -0.80 -9.39 -11.70
C PRO A 59 -1.11 -9.44 -13.21
N ILE A 60 -2.27 -9.99 -13.60
CA ILE A 60 -2.74 -10.01 -14.99
C ILE A 60 -3.98 -9.12 -15.13
N VAL A 61 -3.88 -8.02 -15.88
CA VAL A 61 -5.02 -7.15 -16.22
C VAL A 61 -5.60 -7.56 -17.57
N THR A 62 -4.74 -7.68 -18.59
CA THR A 62 -5.15 -8.17 -19.93
C THR A 62 -5.00 -9.69 -19.98
N PRO A 63 -6.08 -10.47 -20.11
CA PRO A 63 -6.00 -11.93 -20.18
C PRO A 63 -5.18 -12.41 -21.38
N ARG A 64 -4.39 -13.47 -21.18
CA ARG A 64 -3.49 -14.00 -22.20
C ARG A 64 -3.17 -15.46 -21.91
N GLU A 65 -3.36 -16.33 -22.91
CA GLU A 65 -3.20 -17.78 -22.72
C GLU A 65 -1.82 -18.18 -22.17
N ARG A 66 -0.77 -17.51 -22.64
CA ARG A 66 0.62 -17.75 -22.20
C ARG A 66 0.93 -17.22 -20.79
N CYS A 67 0.04 -16.48 -20.14
CA CYS A 67 0.31 -15.88 -18.83
C CYS A 67 -0.95 -15.69 -17.96
N GLY A 68 -1.16 -16.59 -17.00
CA GLY A 68 -2.31 -16.56 -16.09
C GLY A 68 -3.65 -17.04 -16.68
N GLY A 69 -3.67 -17.39 -17.97
CA GLY A 69 -4.83 -17.96 -18.67
C GLY A 69 -5.85 -16.92 -19.12
N ALA A 70 -7.08 -17.39 -19.37
CA ALA A 70 -8.16 -16.60 -19.95
C ALA A 70 -8.85 -15.61 -18.98
N LEU A 71 -8.46 -15.58 -17.69
CA LEU A 71 -9.10 -14.72 -16.68
C LEU A 71 -8.09 -13.72 -16.10
N PRO A 72 -8.47 -12.45 -15.86
CA PRO A 72 -7.63 -11.49 -15.16
C PRO A 72 -7.49 -11.86 -13.67
N GLY A 73 -6.61 -11.15 -12.96
CA GLY A 73 -6.40 -11.30 -11.51
C GLY A 73 -4.93 -11.46 -11.13
N VAL A 74 -4.64 -11.29 -9.85
CA VAL A 74 -3.33 -11.62 -9.26
C VAL A 74 -3.21 -13.14 -9.13
N LYS A 75 -2.34 -13.74 -9.92
CA LYS A 75 -2.07 -15.18 -9.92
C LYS A 75 -1.00 -15.49 -8.87
N THR A 76 -1.10 -16.64 -8.22
CA THR A 76 -0.11 -17.13 -7.24
C THR A 76 0.51 -18.42 -7.75
N ILE A 77 1.83 -18.56 -7.64
CA ILE A 77 2.53 -19.82 -7.85
C ILE A 77 2.48 -20.60 -6.54
N PHE A 78 1.99 -21.84 -6.60
CA PHE A 78 1.92 -22.75 -5.47
C PHE A 78 2.91 -23.89 -5.63
N LEU A 79 3.41 -24.43 -4.52
CA LEU A 79 4.31 -25.58 -4.53
C LEU A 79 3.58 -26.86 -4.94
N PHE A 80 2.33 -27.03 -4.50
CA PHE A 80 1.55 -28.24 -4.73
C PHE A 80 0.39 -28.01 -5.72
N ARG A 81 0.02 -29.07 -6.47
CA ARG A 81 -1.04 -29.02 -7.50
C ARG A 81 -2.44 -28.73 -6.96
N ASN A 82 -2.68 -28.97 -5.67
CA ASN A 82 -3.90 -28.62 -4.94
C ASN A 82 -3.91 -27.14 -4.48
N GLN A 83 -3.03 -26.29 -5.01
CA GLN A 83 -2.95 -24.86 -4.70
C GLN A 83 -2.64 -24.56 -3.23
N THR A 84 -1.78 -25.39 -2.61
CA THR A 84 -1.25 -25.15 -1.27
C THR A 84 0.28 -25.03 -1.28
N GLY A 85 0.82 -24.40 -0.23
CA GLY A 85 2.25 -24.14 -0.06
C GLY A 85 2.77 -23.03 -0.97
N PHE A 86 3.63 -22.16 -0.44
CA PHE A 86 4.42 -21.24 -1.25
C PHE A 86 5.69 -21.95 -1.79
N PRO A 87 6.30 -21.46 -2.88
CA PRO A 87 7.54 -22.02 -3.40
C PRO A 87 8.68 -21.98 -2.36
N ASP A 88 9.65 -22.88 -2.51
CA ASP A 88 10.85 -22.88 -1.68
C ASP A 88 11.60 -21.55 -1.81
N ALA A 89 12.09 -20.99 -0.69
CA ALA A 89 12.75 -19.69 -0.65
C ALA A 89 14.03 -19.60 -1.53
N GLN A 90 14.65 -20.73 -1.86
CA GLN A 90 15.79 -20.85 -2.78
C GLN A 90 15.38 -20.90 -4.26
N SER A 91 14.08 -20.95 -4.58
CA SER A 91 13.58 -20.84 -5.95
C SER A 91 13.91 -19.47 -6.54
N ARG A 92 14.13 -19.40 -7.85
CA ARG A 92 14.58 -18.16 -8.53
C ARG A 92 13.45 -17.49 -9.33
N TYR A 93 13.00 -16.34 -8.83
CA TYR A 93 11.90 -15.53 -9.37
C TYR A 93 12.26 -14.03 -9.42
N ASP A 94 11.49 -13.23 -10.15
CA ASP A 94 11.67 -11.78 -10.16
C ASP A 94 11.27 -11.16 -8.78
N ALA A 95 11.37 -9.85 -8.59
CA ALA A 95 11.03 -9.21 -7.32
C ALA A 95 10.06 -8.04 -7.51
N TYR A 96 8.90 -8.07 -6.83
CA TYR A 96 8.05 -6.88 -6.75
C TYR A 96 8.51 -6.02 -5.57
N CYS A 97 9.03 -4.83 -5.86
CA CYS A 97 9.46 -3.88 -4.86
C CYS A 97 8.42 -2.76 -4.71
N PHE A 98 8.18 -2.30 -3.48
CA PHE A 98 7.33 -1.16 -3.18
C PHE A 98 8.14 0.00 -2.61
N ARG A 99 8.01 1.18 -3.21
CA ARG A 99 8.52 2.44 -2.66
C ARG A 99 7.36 3.29 -2.14
N GLY A 100 7.26 3.39 -0.83
CA GLY A 100 6.25 4.19 -0.14
C GLY A 100 6.44 5.70 -0.32
N LYS A 101 5.48 6.47 0.22
CA LYS A 101 5.67 7.91 0.44
C LYS A 101 6.71 8.07 1.55
N GLU A 102 7.65 9.01 1.41
CA GLU A 102 8.74 9.16 2.38
C GLU A 102 8.21 9.44 3.79
N GLY A 103 8.52 8.51 4.69
CA GLY A 103 8.29 8.56 6.12
C GLY A 103 9.31 7.67 6.80
N HIS A 104 10.60 7.97 6.55
CA HIS A 104 11.81 7.25 7.01
C HIS A 104 11.90 5.74 6.66
N PRO A 105 12.91 5.31 5.87
CA PRO A 105 13.23 3.89 5.79
C PRO A 105 13.76 3.41 7.14
N GLN A 106 13.11 2.39 7.71
CA GLN A 106 13.55 1.66 8.90
C GLN A 106 13.90 2.50 10.13
N MET A 107 13.01 3.44 10.47
CA MET A 107 12.75 3.71 11.88
C MET A 107 11.24 3.70 12.08
N LEU A 108 10.70 2.61 12.64
CA LEU A 108 9.44 2.72 13.36
C LEU A 108 9.69 3.80 14.42
N PRO A 109 8.94 4.92 14.42
CA PRO A 109 8.99 5.82 15.58
C PRO A 109 8.66 4.96 16.80
N SER A 110 9.46 5.07 17.85
CA SER A 110 9.12 4.40 19.11
C SER A 110 7.73 4.88 19.55
N ARG A 111 7.07 4.14 20.44
CA ARG A 111 5.68 4.45 20.86
C ARG A 111 5.56 5.74 21.71
N ASP A 112 6.61 6.55 21.68
CA ASP A 112 6.89 7.76 22.44
C ASP A 112 7.17 8.94 21.48
N GLN A 113 7.42 8.70 20.19
CA GLN A 113 7.67 9.75 19.17
C GLN A 113 6.39 10.31 18.50
N TRP A 114 5.21 10.02 19.04
CA TRP A 114 3.97 10.73 18.67
C TRP A 114 3.72 11.98 19.54
N GLU A 115 4.65 12.33 20.42
CA GLU A 115 4.61 13.56 21.19
C GLU A 115 4.75 14.80 20.28
N ALA A 116 3.63 15.51 20.17
CA ALA A 116 3.52 16.90 19.74
C ALA A 116 4.35 17.33 18.50
N ARG A 117 3.76 17.14 17.31
CA ARG A 117 3.91 18.19 16.28
C ARG A 117 3.19 19.44 16.81
N GLU A 118 3.98 20.33 17.41
CA GLU A 118 3.59 21.69 17.85
C GLU A 118 2.83 22.42 16.73
N ALA A 119 1.50 22.39 16.80
CA ALA A 119 0.61 23.10 15.89
C ALA A 119 0.50 24.57 16.31
N SER A 120 1.63 25.29 16.25
CA SER A 120 1.67 26.73 16.53
C SER A 120 0.99 27.50 15.40
N GLY A 121 -0.32 27.70 15.52
CA GLY A 121 -1.08 28.61 14.65
C GLY A 121 -2.46 28.13 14.24
N ARG A 122 -3.47 28.48 15.05
CA ARG A 122 -4.83 28.96 14.70
C ARG A 122 -5.71 28.34 13.58
N ASP A 123 -5.31 27.28 12.87
CA ASP A 123 -6.10 26.66 11.80
C ASP A 123 -6.88 25.40 12.26
N ALA A 124 -7.57 25.52 13.39
CA ALA A 124 -8.45 24.46 13.90
C ALA A 124 -9.85 24.57 13.27
N CYS A 125 -10.13 23.77 12.24
CA CYS A 125 -11.49 23.44 11.81
C CYS A 125 -11.90 22.01 12.22
N PRO A 126 -12.29 21.78 13.50
CA PRO A 126 -12.81 20.48 13.93
C PRO A 126 -14.31 20.40 13.67
N ARG A 127 -14.72 20.04 12.45
CA ARG A 127 -16.10 19.57 12.20
C ARG A 127 -16.12 18.20 11.53
N TRP A 128 -15.65 17.20 12.29
CA TRP A 128 -15.92 15.80 12.03
C TRP A 128 -17.43 15.57 11.93
N VAL A 129 -17.93 15.25 10.74
CA VAL A 129 -19.31 14.78 10.58
C VAL A 129 -19.32 13.28 10.85
N CYS A 130 -19.45 12.93 12.13
CA CYS A 130 -19.61 11.55 12.58
C CYS A 130 -21.01 11.05 12.20
N TRP A 131 -21.10 10.18 11.20
CA TRP A 131 -22.32 9.42 10.92
C TRP A 131 -22.36 8.14 11.77
N VAL A 132 -23.51 7.86 12.39
CA VAL A 132 -23.76 6.56 13.05
C VAL A 132 -24.40 5.63 12.03
N GLN A 133 -23.66 4.61 11.59
CA GLN A 133 -24.17 3.63 10.63
C GLN A 133 -25.09 2.63 11.33
N GLN A 134 -26.40 2.89 11.30
CA GLN A 134 -27.39 2.05 11.97
C GLN A 134 -27.81 0.86 11.09
N SER A 135 -26.97 -0.17 11.04
CA SER A 135 -27.31 -1.48 10.47
C SER A 135 -27.50 -2.52 11.58
N ARG A 136 -28.76 -2.81 11.91
CA ARG A 136 -29.24 -3.94 12.73
C ARG A 136 -28.47 -4.18 14.05
N GLY A 137 -28.60 -3.25 14.99
CA GLY A 137 -28.48 -3.54 16.43
C GLY A 137 -27.09 -3.82 17.01
N VAL A 138 -26.00 -3.70 16.23
CA VAL A 138 -24.64 -3.83 16.75
C VAL A 138 -23.93 -2.47 16.72
N LEU A 139 -23.46 -2.00 17.88
CA LEU A 139 -22.62 -0.81 17.99
C LEU A 139 -21.19 -1.12 17.52
N GLN A 140 -20.93 -1.02 16.21
CA GLN A 140 -19.56 -0.92 15.70
C GLN A 140 -19.14 0.56 15.59
N GLY A 141 -17.83 0.78 15.63
CA GLY A 141 -17.23 2.08 15.95
C GLY A 141 -17.50 3.22 14.95
N ARG A 142 -17.18 4.44 15.38
CA ARG A 142 -17.30 5.66 14.56
C ARG A 142 -16.34 5.56 13.37
N VAL A 143 -16.88 5.68 12.15
CA VAL A 143 -16.07 5.79 10.93
C VAL A 143 -15.99 7.26 10.53
N CYS A 144 -14.77 7.80 10.48
CA CYS A 144 -14.50 9.14 9.97
C CYS A 144 -13.99 9.02 8.52
N VAL A 145 -14.76 9.54 7.55
CA VAL A 145 -14.34 9.60 6.14
C VAL A 145 -13.98 11.05 5.81
N GLY A 146 -12.76 11.29 5.32
CA GLY A 146 -12.30 12.62 4.94
C GLY A 146 -12.78 13.01 3.53
N ILE A 147 -13.35 14.20 3.40
CA ILE A 147 -13.65 14.84 2.09
C ILE A 147 -12.61 15.96 1.89
N PRO A 148 -11.90 16.03 0.74
CA PRO A 148 -10.78 16.94 0.56
C PRO A 148 -11.16 18.21 -0.21
N GLU A 149 -11.90 19.14 0.41
CA GLU A 149 -12.08 20.49 -0.14
C GLU A 149 -11.82 21.58 0.93
N CYS A 150 -10.59 22.07 0.96
CA CYS A 150 -10.20 23.32 1.64
C CYS A 150 -9.84 24.35 0.58
N SER A 151 -10.77 25.25 0.24
CA SER A 151 -10.47 26.42 -0.59
C SER A 151 -11.38 27.59 -0.27
N LEU A 152 -10.74 28.75 -0.03
CA LEU A 152 -11.31 30.11 -0.02
C LEU A 152 -12.18 30.48 1.21
N SER A 153 -12.06 31.67 1.82
CA SER A 153 -10.99 32.67 1.75
C SER A 153 -11.08 33.64 2.94
N ARG A 154 -10.07 34.51 3.14
CA ARG A 154 -10.04 35.50 4.24
C ARG A 154 -11.15 36.55 4.12
N ALA A 155 -11.81 36.86 5.24
CA ALA A 155 -12.38 38.17 5.51
C ALA A 155 -12.35 38.44 7.03
N ALA A 156 -11.31 39.15 7.48
CA ALA A 156 -11.26 39.65 8.85
C ALA A 156 -11.79 41.09 8.87
N LEU A 157 -12.84 41.36 9.67
CA LEU A 157 -13.14 42.71 10.13
C LEU A 157 -13.45 42.68 11.63
N SER A 158 -12.65 43.44 12.38
CA SER A 158 -12.74 43.65 13.82
C SER A 158 -13.79 44.70 14.17
N GLY A 159 -14.59 44.51 15.23
CA GLY A 159 -15.59 45.48 15.69
C GLY A 159 -15.90 45.40 17.19
N ARG A 160 -15.27 46.28 17.98
CA ARG A 160 -15.38 46.46 19.45
C ARG A 160 -16.13 47.80 19.71
N SER A 161 -17.03 48.00 20.68
CA SER A 161 -17.51 47.22 21.85
C SER A 161 -18.90 47.70 22.31
N ARG A 162 -19.48 47.02 23.33
CA ARG A 162 -20.40 47.51 24.39
C ARG A 162 -20.96 48.94 24.25
N GLY A 163 -22.28 49.03 24.28
CA GLY A 163 -23.09 50.16 24.72
C GLY A 163 -24.38 49.60 25.31
#